data_AF-A0A4Z2CZQ6-F1
#
_entry.id   AF-A0A4Z2CZQ6-F1
#
_cell.length_a   1.000
_cell.length_b   1.000
_cell.length_c   1.000
_cell.angle_alpha   90.00
_cell.angle_beta   90.00
_cell.angle_gamma   90.00
#
_symmetry.space_group_name_H-M   'P 1'
#
loop_
_entity.id
_entity.type
_entity.pdbx_description
1 polymer ?
#
loop_
_entity_poly.entity_id
_entity_poly.type
_entity_poly.pdbx_seq_one_letter_code
_entity_poly.pdbx_strand_id
1 'polypeptide(L)'
;MTSEHVGVVDALPYFDKGYDDPGIREAAALLVEEEMKRYRPTKNYLEHLPSLCGPIQMKFETEVMKAEFDRFSNRLPMEMLSMKRYELPPPPAGKMTDVKAWQDAMENAEAQLEHQATRIENLELMAGYGCNAWKQYNNVLENSLQIYEKELLEIR
;
A
#
# COMPACT_ATOMS: atom_id res chain seq x y z
N MET A 1 -49.62 5.48 -22.58
CA MET A 1 -48.21 5.76 -22.24
C MET A 1 -48.22 6.51 -20.92
N THR A 2 -48.27 5.77 -19.82
CA THR A 2 -48.22 6.33 -18.47
C THR A 2 -46.76 6.56 -18.13
N SER A 3 -46.35 7.82 -18.03
CA SER A 3 -45.04 8.20 -17.53
C SER A 3 -44.91 7.71 -16.09
N GLU A 4 -44.03 6.75 -15.84
CA GLU A 4 -43.57 6.42 -14.49
C GLU A 4 -42.85 7.66 -13.94
N HIS A 5 -43.54 8.44 -13.11
CA HIS A 5 -42.87 9.38 -12.23
C HIS A 5 -42.14 8.54 -11.20
N VAL A 6 -40.85 8.27 -11.44
CA VAL A 6 -39.92 7.91 -10.37
C VAL A 6 -40.09 9.00 -9.32
N GLY A 7 -40.69 8.65 -8.18
CA GLY A 7 -40.99 9.62 -7.12
C GLY A 7 -39.70 10.21 -6.61
N VAL A 8 -39.35 11.39 -7.12
CA VAL A 8 -38.21 12.15 -6.62
C VAL A 8 -38.55 12.55 -5.19
N VAL A 9 -37.77 12.05 -4.24
CA VAL A 9 -37.93 12.40 -2.82
C VAL A 9 -37.58 13.89 -2.69
N ASP A 10 -38.56 14.68 -2.27
CA ASP A 10 -38.41 16.13 -2.08
C ASP A 10 -37.79 16.41 -0.72
N ALA A 11 -36.48 16.67 -0.71
CA ALA A 11 -35.74 17.12 0.46
C ALA A 11 -34.59 17.99 -0.06
N LEU A 12 -34.70 19.32 0.06
CA LEU A 12 -33.81 20.28 -0.58
C LEU A 12 -32.96 21.02 0.47
N PRO A 13 -31.69 20.61 0.68
CA PRO A 13 -30.86 21.18 1.75
C PRO A 13 -30.64 22.69 1.63
N TYR A 14 -30.66 23.25 0.41
CA TYR A 14 -30.48 24.69 0.20
C TYR A 14 -31.72 25.53 0.57
N PHE A 15 -32.91 24.93 0.65
CA PHE A 15 -34.16 25.59 1.00
C PHE A 15 -34.52 25.36 2.47
N ASP A 16 -34.37 24.13 2.96
CA ASP A 16 -34.77 23.70 4.31
C ASP A 16 -33.74 24.10 5.38
N LYS A 17 -33.49 25.40 5.58
CA LYS A 17 -32.41 25.90 6.45
C LYS A 17 -32.51 25.53 7.95
N GLY A 18 -33.64 24.99 8.39
CA GLY A 18 -33.87 24.63 9.79
C GLY A 18 -33.22 23.31 10.23
N TYR A 19 -32.73 22.45 9.32
CA TYR A 19 -32.21 21.14 9.73
C TYR A 19 -30.92 21.20 10.59
N ASP A 20 -30.18 22.32 10.55
CA ASP A 20 -28.99 22.55 11.36
C ASP A 20 -29.30 23.12 12.76
N ASP A 21 -30.59 23.37 13.08
CA ASP A 21 -30.99 23.80 14.41
C ASP A 21 -30.65 22.72 15.46
N PRO A 22 -30.20 23.14 16.67
CA PRO A 22 -29.76 22.21 17.70
C PRO A 22 -30.89 21.25 18.10
N GLY A 23 -30.60 19.95 18.08
CA GLY A 23 -31.51 18.88 18.48
C GLY A 23 -32.38 18.31 17.35
N ILE A 24 -32.47 18.94 16.16
CA ILE A 24 -33.29 18.42 15.06
C ILE A 24 -32.70 17.14 14.46
N ARG A 25 -31.37 17.11 14.24
CA ARG A 25 -30.66 15.92 13.76
C ARG A 25 -30.75 14.76 14.75
N GLU A 26 -30.72 15.05 16.06
CA GLU A 26 -30.85 14.06 17.12
C GLU A 26 -32.27 13.49 17.18
N ALA A 27 -33.30 14.34 17.11
CA ALA A 27 -34.68 13.91 17.04
C ALA A 27 -34.96 13.03 15.81
N ALA A 28 -34.43 13.41 14.64
CA ALA A 28 -34.54 12.61 13.43
C ALA A 28 -33.84 11.25 13.57
N ALA A 29 -32.64 11.22 14.17
CA ALA A 29 -31.91 9.98 14.41
C ALA A 29 -32.66 9.04 15.37
N LEU A 30 -33.30 9.57 16.41
CA LEU A 30 -34.13 8.78 17.35
C LEU A 30 -35.31 8.14 16.64
N LEU A 31 -36.03 8.89 15.80
CA LEU A 31 -37.16 8.36 15.02
C LEU A 31 -36.70 7.27 14.04
N VAL A 32 -35.54 7.45 13.39
CA VAL A 32 -34.93 6.41 12.54
C VAL A 32 -34.59 5.17 13.36
N GLU A 33 -34.04 5.32 14.57
CA GLU A 33 -33.69 4.20 15.44
C GLU A 33 -34.94 3.41 15.90
N GLU A 34 -36.03 4.11 16.23
CA GLU A 34 -37.32 3.49 16.57
C GLU A 34 -37.87 2.64 15.42
N GLU A 35 -37.81 3.15 14.19
CA GLU A 35 -38.23 2.41 13.00
C GLU A 35 -37.28 1.23 12.69
N MET A 36 -35.97 1.40 12.87
CA MET A 36 -35.00 0.30 12.72
C MET A 36 -35.19 -0.82 13.74
N LYS A 37 -35.66 -0.50 14.96
CA LYS A 37 -36.05 -1.51 15.97
C LYS A 37 -37.28 -2.29 15.55
N ARG A 38 -38.24 -1.60 14.90
CA ARG A 38 -39.51 -2.18 14.44
C ARG A 38 -39.32 -3.05 13.20
N TYR A 39 -38.51 -2.60 12.25
CA TYR A 39 -38.23 -3.28 10.99
C TYR A 39 -36.76 -3.67 10.94
N ARG A 40 -36.46 -4.92 11.33
CA ARG A 40 -35.10 -5.46 11.16
C ARG A 40 -34.79 -5.59 9.67
N PRO A 41 -33.60 -5.14 9.20
CA PRO A 41 -33.20 -5.27 7.80
C PRO A 41 -33.33 -6.71 7.33
N THR A 42 -34.16 -6.95 6.32
CA THR A 42 -34.44 -8.29 5.80
C THR A 42 -33.47 -8.71 4.71
N LYS A 43 -32.83 -7.74 4.06
CA LYS A 43 -31.76 -7.93 3.07
C LYS A 43 -30.44 -7.53 3.70
N ASN A 44 -29.41 -8.36 3.53
CA ASN A 44 -28.09 -7.98 3.97
C ASN A 44 -27.50 -7.03 2.91
N TYR A 45 -27.43 -5.74 3.26
CA TYR A 45 -26.88 -4.70 2.38
C TYR A 45 -25.41 -4.94 2.04
N LEU A 46 -24.74 -5.89 2.68
CA LEU A 46 -23.37 -6.34 2.39
C LEU A 46 -23.33 -7.59 1.49
N GLU A 47 -24.44 -8.10 0.98
CA GLU A 47 -24.47 -9.26 0.06
C GLU A 47 -23.65 -9.03 -1.21
N HIS A 48 -23.62 -7.79 -1.70
CA HIS A 48 -22.81 -7.38 -2.84
C HIS A 48 -21.32 -7.21 -2.51
N LEU A 49 -20.95 -7.33 -1.23
CA LEU A 49 -19.57 -7.26 -0.71
C LEU A 49 -19.12 -8.67 -0.31
N PRO A 50 -18.70 -9.50 -1.28
CA PRO A 50 -18.38 -10.91 -1.05
C PRO A 50 -17.29 -11.16 0.00
N SER A 51 -16.49 -10.16 0.34
CA SER A 51 -15.43 -10.24 1.36
C SER A 51 -15.91 -10.14 2.82
N LEU A 52 -17.17 -9.77 3.08
CA LEU A 52 -17.67 -9.52 4.44
C LEU A 52 -18.69 -10.56 4.93
N CYS A 53 -19.23 -11.41 4.05
CA CYS A 53 -20.37 -12.30 4.34
C CYS A 53 -20.02 -13.81 4.41
N GLY A 54 -18.78 -14.21 4.13
CA GLY A 54 -18.33 -15.62 4.18
C GLY A 54 -17.44 -15.92 5.40
N PRO A 55 -17.10 -17.21 5.68
CA PRO A 55 -15.98 -17.51 6.58
C PRO A 55 -14.79 -16.71 6.07
N ILE A 56 -14.19 -15.88 6.94
CA ILE A 56 -13.14 -14.92 6.61
C ILE A 56 -12.09 -15.66 5.78
N GLN A 57 -12.21 -15.60 4.46
CA GLN A 57 -11.17 -16.08 3.58
C GLN A 57 -10.06 -15.10 3.83
N MET A 58 -8.98 -15.58 4.41
CA MET A 58 -7.75 -14.83 4.58
C MET A 58 -7.15 -14.62 3.19
N LYS A 59 -7.82 -13.82 2.35
CA LYS A 59 -7.46 -13.54 0.96
C LYS A 59 -6.04 -12.96 0.85
N PHE A 60 -5.56 -12.41 1.96
CA PHE A 60 -4.25 -11.79 2.12
C PHE A 60 -3.26 -12.68 2.89
N GLU A 61 -3.65 -13.87 3.34
CA GLU A 61 -2.73 -14.82 3.95
C GLU A 61 -1.90 -15.48 2.85
N THR A 62 -0.67 -14.98 2.72
CA THR A 62 0.34 -15.51 1.82
C THR A 62 1.04 -16.70 2.47
N GLU A 63 1.70 -17.54 1.65
CA GLU A 63 2.52 -18.64 2.15
C GLU A 63 3.63 -18.15 3.10
N VAL A 64 4.19 -16.97 2.83
CA VAL A 64 5.17 -16.30 3.70
C VAL A 64 4.57 -16.02 5.07
N MET A 65 3.35 -15.49 5.12
CA MET A 65 2.66 -15.17 6.37
C MET A 65 2.39 -16.43 7.21
N LYS A 66 2.00 -17.55 6.56
CA LYS A 66 1.86 -18.86 7.23
C LYS A 66 3.18 -19.34 7.82
N ALA A 67 4.26 -19.32 7.04
CA ALA A 67 5.58 -19.73 7.49
C ALA A 67 6.07 -18.88 8.68
N GLU A 68 5.79 -17.58 8.69
CA GLU A 68 6.15 -16.67 9.79
C GLU A 68 5.33 -16.96 11.06
N PHE A 69 4.03 -17.28 10.92
CA PHE A 69 3.20 -17.70 12.05
C PHE A 69 3.66 -19.03 12.63
N ASP A 70 4.04 -19.99 11.79
CA ASP A 70 4.61 -21.27 12.23
C ASP A 70 5.97 -21.07 12.91
N ARG A 71 6.82 -20.17 12.41
CA ARG A 71 8.07 -19.81 13.08
C ARG A 71 7.80 -19.24 14.47
N PHE A 72 6.84 -18.33 14.58
CA PHE A 72 6.48 -17.68 15.84
C PHE A 72 5.88 -18.67 16.85
N SER A 73 4.98 -19.55 16.41
CA SER A 73 4.37 -20.57 17.27
C SER A 73 5.42 -21.54 17.83
N ASN A 74 6.43 -21.86 17.03
CA ASN A 74 7.59 -22.66 17.43
C ASN A 74 8.68 -21.87 18.17
N ARG A 75 8.48 -20.57 18.43
CA ARG A 75 9.44 -19.66 19.10
C ARG A 75 10.84 -19.65 18.47
N LEU A 76 10.91 -19.86 17.15
CA LEU A 76 12.16 -19.82 16.42
C LEU A 76 12.57 -18.36 16.19
N PRO A 77 13.83 -17.98 16.48
CA PRO A 77 14.33 -16.64 16.21
C PRO A 77 14.35 -16.36 14.69
N MET A 78 14.20 -15.09 14.33
CA MET A 78 14.33 -14.64 12.93
C MET A 78 15.79 -14.76 12.47
N GLU A 79 15.98 -15.14 11.21
CA GLU A 79 17.31 -15.11 10.60
C GLU A 79 17.80 -13.66 10.47
N MET A 80 19.01 -13.39 10.94
CA MET A 80 19.60 -12.07 10.83
C MET A 80 20.10 -11.80 9.42
N LEU A 81 19.85 -10.60 8.90
CA LEU A 81 20.39 -10.16 7.63
C LEU A 81 21.93 -10.12 7.72
N SER A 82 22.59 -10.85 6.81
CA SER A 82 24.04 -10.85 6.71
C SER A 82 24.53 -9.65 5.90
N MET A 83 25.29 -8.76 6.54
CA MET A 83 25.96 -7.65 5.86
C MET A 83 27.32 -8.03 5.26
N LYS A 84 27.77 -9.28 5.43
CA LYS A 84 29.08 -9.76 4.96
C LYS A 84 29.29 -9.60 3.46
N ARG A 85 28.21 -9.54 2.68
CA ARG A 85 28.25 -9.34 1.22
C ARG A 85 28.82 -7.97 0.83
N TYR A 86 28.69 -6.95 1.68
CA TYR A 86 29.13 -5.59 1.39
C TYR A 86 30.49 -5.26 2.01
N GLU A 87 31.05 -6.21 2.76
CA GLU A 87 32.35 -6.10 3.40
C GLU A 87 33.30 -7.09 2.73
N LEU A 88 34.60 -6.85 2.81
CA LEU A 88 35.61 -7.78 2.31
C LEU A 88 36.33 -8.45 3.49
N PRO A 89 35.62 -9.20 4.37
CA PRO A 89 36.25 -9.76 5.55
C PRO A 89 37.22 -10.86 5.15
N PRO A 90 38.40 -10.95 5.78
CA PRO A 90 39.23 -12.13 5.65
C PRO A 90 38.52 -13.34 6.27
N PRO A 91 38.95 -14.57 5.93
CA PRO A 91 38.49 -15.77 6.62
C PRO A 91 38.66 -15.61 8.15
N PRO A 92 37.72 -16.14 8.96
CA PRO A 92 37.82 -16.06 10.42
C PRO A 92 39.16 -16.59 10.92
N ALA A 93 39.73 -16.00 11.98
CA ALA A 93 41.05 -16.36 12.50
C ALA A 93 41.20 -17.88 12.80
N GLY A 94 40.13 -18.56 13.21
CA GLY A 94 40.11 -20.01 13.44
C GLY A 94 39.97 -20.89 12.20
N LYS A 95 39.80 -20.30 11.01
CA LYS A 95 39.58 -20.99 9.71
C LYS A 95 40.61 -20.59 8.66
N MET A 96 41.73 -19.97 9.03
CA MET A 96 42.75 -19.52 8.06
C MET A 96 43.46 -20.68 7.35
N THR A 97 43.40 -21.90 7.87
CA THR A 97 43.90 -23.11 7.21
C THR A 97 42.84 -23.85 6.39
N ASP A 98 41.58 -23.42 6.48
CA ASP A 98 40.46 -24.04 5.76
C ASP A 98 40.36 -23.46 4.35
N VAL A 99 40.60 -24.32 3.36
CA VAL A 99 40.54 -23.95 1.94
C VAL A 99 39.16 -23.43 1.55
N LYS A 100 38.08 -23.97 2.14
CA LYS A 100 36.72 -23.53 1.81
C LYS A 100 36.47 -22.10 2.28
N ALA A 101 36.94 -21.75 3.48
CA ALA A 101 36.79 -20.40 4.01
C ALA A 101 37.52 -19.35 3.14
N TRP A 102 38.64 -19.73 2.51
CA TRP A 102 39.33 -18.88 1.53
C TRP A 102 38.60 -18.80 0.19
N GLN A 103 38.02 -19.90 -0.29
CA GLN A 103 37.19 -19.89 -1.49
C GLN A 103 36.00 -18.96 -1.32
N ASP A 104 35.25 -19.08 -0.23
CA ASP A 104 34.11 -18.21 0.08
C ASP A 104 34.50 -16.73 0.13
N ALA A 105 35.65 -16.41 0.74
CA ALA A 105 36.15 -15.04 0.82
C ALA A 105 36.59 -14.50 -0.56
N MET A 106 37.18 -15.36 -1.41
CA MET A 106 37.59 -15.01 -2.76
C MET A 106 36.38 -14.78 -3.68
N GLU A 107 35.38 -15.65 -3.63
CA GLU A 107 34.13 -15.50 -4.38
C GLU A 107 33.41 -14.20 -4.01
N ASN A 108 33.35 -13.85 -2.72
CA ASN A 108 32.79 -12.57 -2.28
C ASN A 108 33.60 -11.38 -2.80
N ALA A 109 34.93 -11.48 -2.82
CA ALA A 109 35.80 -10.43 -3.35
C ALA A 109 35.63 -10.22 -4.86
N GLU A 110 35.53 -11.31 -5.62
CA GLU A 110 35.26 -11.29 -7.06
C GLU A 110 33.90 -10.65 -7.36
N ALA A 111 32.85 -11.08 -6.65
CA ALA A 111 31.52 -10.49 -6.78
C ALA A 111 31.52 -8.98 -6.48
N GLN A 112 32.27 -8.55 -5.45
CA GLN A 112 32.39 -7.12 -5.14
C GLN A 112 33.12 -6.33 -6.23
N LEU A 113 34.18 -6.90 -6.81
CA LEU A 113 34.91 -6.25 -7.90
C LEU A 113 33.98 -5.96 -9.09
N GLU A 114 33.20 -6.96 -9.51
CA GLU A 114 32.23 -6.81 -10.61
C GLU A 114 31.14 -5.79 -10.27
N HIS A 115 30.66 -5.77 -9.02
CA HIS A 115 29.73 -4.76 -8.56
C HIS A 115 30.34 -3.35 -8.57
N GLN A 116 31.62 -3.18 -8.23
CA GLN A 116 32.29 -1.89 -8.29
C GLN A 116 32.49 -1.43 -9.74
N ALA A 117 32.87 -2.34 -10.65
CA ALA A 117 32.99 -2.03 -12.07
C ALA A 117 31.64 -1.54 -12.64
N THR A 118 30.56 -2.29 -12.40
CA THR A 118 29.20 -1.91 -12.79
C THR A 118 28.77 -0.58 -12.17
N ARG A 119 29.14 -0.34 -10.90
CA ARG A 119 28.85 0.93 -10.21
C ARG A 119 29.54 2.10 -10.87
N ILE A 120 30.80 1.97 -11.29
CA ILE A 120 31.53 3.01 -12.00
C ILE A 120 30.84 3.33 -13.32
N GLU A 121 30.50 2.32 -14.12
CA GLU A 121 29.76 2.52 -15.38
C GLU A 121 28.43 3.25 -15.16
N ASN A 122 27.66 2.83 -14.14
CA ASN A 122 26.41 3.49 -13.79
C ASN A 122 26.60 4.94 -13.34
N LEU A 123 27.67 5.24 -12.60
CA LEU A 123 28.00 6.60 -12.17
C LEU A 123 28.45 7.47 -13.35
N GLU A 124 29.16 6.92 -14.32
CA GLU A 124 29.53 7.62 -15.55
C GLU A 124 28.28 7.99 -16.37
N LEU A 125 27.34 7.05 -16.52
CA LEU A 125 26.05 7.31 -17.16
C LEU A 125 25.24 8.38 -16.39
N MET A 126 25.21 8.29 -15.05
CA MET A 126 24.52 9.26 -14.22
C MET A 126 25.15 10.65 -14.31
N ALA A 127 26.47 10.74 -14.34
CA ALA A 127 27.19 12.01 -14.49
C ALA A 127 26.90 12.65 -15.86
N GLY A 128 26.81 11.85 -16.92
CA GLY A 128 26.53 12.33 -18.27
C GLY A 128 25.06 12.75 -18.49
N TYR A 129 24.11 11.94 -18.02
CA TYR A 129 22.69 12.08 -18.38
C TYR A 129 21.77 12.47 -17.22
N GLY A 130 22.20 12.30 -15.97
CA GLY A 130 21.35 12.42 -14.79
C GLY A 130 20.68 13.78 -14.65
N CYS A 131 21.43 14.87 -14.84
CA CYS A 131 20.84 16.22 -14.74
C CYS A 131 19.77 16.48 -15.80
N ASN A 132 19.97 16.01 -17.03
CA ASN A 132 19.02 16.22 -18.12
C ASN A 132 17.79 15.33 -17.96
N ALA A 133 17.98 14.07 -17.57
CA ALA A 133 16.89 13.15 -17.24
C ALA A 133 16.02 13.71 -16.10
N TRP A 134 16.64 14.27 -15.06
CA TRP A 134 15.91 14.86 -13.93
C TRP A 134 15.11 16.11 -14.33
N LYS A 135 15.67 16.98 -15.18
CA LYS A 135 14.92 18.12 -15.72
C LYS A 135 13.70 17.68 -16.53
N GLN A 136 13.85 16.66 -17.37
CA GLN A 136 12.72 16.10 -18.13
C GLN A 136 11.65 15.51 -17.20
N TYR A 137 12.07 14.78 -16.17
CA TYR A 137 11.17 14.25 -15.16
C TYR A 137 10.36 15.36 -14.46
N ASN A 138 11.02 16.45 -14.06
CA ASN A 138 10.35 17.60 -13.46
C ASN A 138 9.31 18.22 -14.40
N ASN A 139 9.62 18.37 -15.69
CA ASN A 139 8.66 18.90 -16.66
C ASN A 139 7.41 17.99 -16.78
N VAL A 140 7.58 16.67 -16.76
CA VAL A 140 6.45 15.71 -16.77
C VAL A 140 5.62 15.83 -15.50
N LEU A 141 6.27 16.04 -14.36
CA LEU A 141 5.59 16.22 -13.08
C LEU A 141 4.78 17.51 -13.04
N GLU A 142 5.34 18.62 -13.53
CA GLU A 142 4.65 19.91 -13.64
C GLU A 142 3.43 19.82 -14.57
N ASN A 143 3.56 19.14 -15.71
CA ASN A 143 2.43 18.92 -16.62
C ASN A 143 1.32 18.08 -15.97
N SER A 144 1.69 17.01 -15.27
CA SER A 144 0.71 16.17 -14.54
C SER A 144 -0.04 16.97 -13.49
N LEU A 145 0.68 17.83 -12.74
CA LEU A 145 0.10 18.70 -11.75
C LEU A 145 -0.93 19.66 -12.38
N GLN A 146 -0.59 20.30 -13.50
CA GLN A 146 -1.52 21.19 -14.21
C GLN A 146 -2.79 20.49 -14.68
N ILE A 147 -2.68 19.22 -15.13
CA ILE A 147 -3.84 18.42 -15.52
C ILE A 147 -4.74 18.19 -14.30
N TYR A 148 -4.19 17.73 -13.19
CA TYR A 148 -4.98 17.45 -11.98
C TYR A 148 -5.59 18.71 -11.36
N GLU A 149 -4.88 19.84 -11.38
CA GLU A 149 -5.46 21.12 -10.94
C GLU A 149 -6.65 21.54 -11.81
N LYS A 150 -6.56 21.32 -13.13
CA LYS A 150 -7.67 21.59 -14.04
C LYS A 150 -8.85 20.66 -13.78
N GLU A 151 -8.61 19.35 -13.64
CA GLU A 151 -9.67 18.38 -13.30
C GLU A 151 -10.35 18.74 -11.97
N LEU A 152 -9.58 19.17 -10.97
CA LEU A 152 -10.12 19.61 -9.68
C LEU A 152 -10.98 20.86 -9.83
N LEU A 153 -10.61 21.80 -10.70
CA LEU A 153 -11.44 22.96 -11.02
C LEU A 153 -12.71 22.60 -11.78
N GLU A 154 -12.70 21.54 -12.60
CA GLU A 154 -13.90 21.06 -13.30
C GLU A 154 -14.89 20.36 -12.35
N ILE A 155 -14.38 19.67 -11.33
CA ILE A 155 -15.19 19.00 -10.30
C ILE A 155 -15.78 20.00 -9.29
N ARG A 156 -15.09 21.12 -9.06
CA ARG A 156 -15.44 22.13 -8.06
C ARG A 156 -16.52 23.09 -8.53
#